data_AF-A0AAF0XP40-F1
#
_entry.id   AF-A0AAF0XP40-F1
#
_cell.length_a   1.000
_cell.length_b   1.000
_cell.length_c   1.000
_cell.angle_alpha   90.00
_cell.angle_beta   90.00
_cell.angle_gamma   90.00
#
_symmetry.space_group_name_H-M   'P 1'
#
loop_
_entity.id
_entity.type
_entity.pdbx_description
1 polymer ?
#
loop_
_entity_poly.entity_id
_entity_poly.type
_entity_poly.pdbx_seq_one_letter_code
_entity_poly.pdbx_strand_id
1 'polypeptide(L)'
;MINISLGLASDENREIYNFENRVVQSHGFEHDSEPETDHEDQESSVSDCESMVVGGSTKSEFESSGEKLVSLNEEDKLYKTIAERLLVGLRDLGLDAQVESVCRNFFAGFTFQARFQAFRVFQKALERKNGGANVKYAWYGGRKDEIIKILAHGFGHCRQGDGTEGSYGTGVYLSPFCAPVESVQAAVEDDDGLRYLLLCRVLLGRVELVRPGSQQYHPSSSEFDSGVDSLECPKKIIVWANQMNTHIMPEFLVTFTAQPCSKGHQRTQIRKPTSPWMPFPSLISTLAKVLPPDATNLIMKYHRDNRDNKISRQELIQRVRQIAGDNLLATVIRSFRNKYYEASTVNTPSKLQQQRKGRVSACRVKN
;
A
#
# COMPACT_ATOMS: atom_id res chain seq x y z
N MET A 1 -7.95 17.36 -15.26
CA MET A 1 -9.01 17.75 -14.33
C MET A 1 -8.30 18.30 -13.10
N ILE A 2 -8.66 19.47 -12.59
CA ILE A 2 -8.04 19.99 -11.36
C ILE A 2 -8.62 19.23 -10.18
N ASN A 3 -7.73 18.53 -9.45
CA ASN A 3 -8.04 17.94 -8.16
C ASN A 3 -7.57 18.94 -7.10
N ILE A 4 -8.49 19.63 -6.45
CA ILE A 4 -8.18 20.35 -5.22
C ILE A 4 -8.43 19.37 -4.08
N SER A 5 -7.46 18.49 -3.84
CA SER A 5 -7.42 17.75 -2.60
C SER A 5 -7.01 18.71 -1.49
N LEU A 6 -8.01 19.39 -0.91
CA LEU A 6 -7.94 19.84 0.47
C LEU A 6 -7.96 18.58 1.35
N GLY A 7 -6.82 18.27 1.96
CA GLY A 7 -6.74 17.53 3.23
C GLY A 7 -7.37 16.14 3.31
N LEU A 8 -7.06 15.22 2.39
CA LEU A 8 -7.41 13.79 2.55
C LEU A 8 -6.21 12.88 2.86
N ALA A 9 -5.00 13.43 3.00
CA ALA A 9 -3.84 12.68 3.48
C ALA A 9 -3.97 12.25 4.96
N SER A 10 -4.97 12.71 5.71
CA SER A 10 -5.11 12.39 7.13
C SER A 10 -5.79 11.04 7.39
N ASP A 11 -6.77 10.62 6.58
CA ASP A 11 -7.55 9.42 6.88
C ASP A 11 -6.85 8.12 6.42
N GLU A 12 -6.23 8.10 5.24
CA GLU A 12 -5.43 6.94 4.79
C GLU A 12 -4.19 6.74 5.68
N ASN A 13 -3.50 7.83 6.05
CA ASN A 13 -2.39 7.75 7.00
C ASN A 13 -2.85 7.31 8.39
N ARG A 14 -4.08 7.65 8.82
CA ARG A 14 -4.65 7.17 10.08
C ARG A 14 -4.99 5.68 10.02
N GLU A 15 -5.51 5.16 8.92
CA GLU A 15 -5.76 3.72 8.75
C GLU A 15 -4.47 2.91 8.66
N ILE A 16 -3.44 3.42 7.98
CA ILE A 16 -2.08 2.84 7.95
C ILE A 16 -1.46 2.83 9.34
N TYR A 17 -1.50 3.98 10.03
CA TYR A 17 -1.01 4.10 11.40
C TYR A 17 -1.79 3.20 12.36
N ASN A 18 -3.10 3.04 12.16
CA ASN A 18 -3.93 2.12 12.93
C ASN A 18 -3.64 0.65 12.60
N PHE A 19 -3.32 0.29 11.36
CA PHE A 19 -2.88 -1.06 11.00
C PHE A 19 -1.52 -1.37 11.60
N GLU A 20 -0.53 -0.51 11.38
CA GLU A 20 0.82 -0.63 11.94
C GLU A 20 0.73 -0.75 13.47
N ASN A 21 -0.06 0.11 14.14
CA ASN A 21 -0.25 0.00 15.59
C ASN A 21 -1.09 -1.19 16.03
N ARG A 22 -2.15 -1.61 15.31
CA ARG A 22 -2.98 -2.76 15.69
C ARG A 22 -2.22 -4.08 15.55
N VAL A 23 -1.39 -4.23 14.52
CA VAL A 23 -0.53 -5.42 14.38
C VAL A 23 0.60 -5.39 15.41
N VAL A 24 1.15 -4.20 15.71
CA VAL A 24 2.16 -4.03 16.77
C VAL A 24 1.59 -4.34 18.17
N GLN A 25 0.37 -3.93 18.48
CA GLN A 25 -0.25 -4.04 19.82
C GLN A 25 -0.98 -5.36 20.08
N SER A 26 -1.57 -6.00 19.05
CA SER A 26 -2.27 -7.30 19.21
C SER A 26 -1.35 -8.48 19.55
N HIS A 27 -0.04 -8.26 19.61
CA HIS A 27 0.97 -9.31 19.80
C HIS A 27 2.00 -8.97 20.88
N GLY A 28 1.57 -8.27 21.95
CA GLY A 28 2.21 -8.47 23.24
C GLY A 28 1.89 -9.89 23.70
N PHE A 29 2.72 -10.87 23.34
CA PHE A 29 2.73 -12.14 24.06
C PHE A 29 2.96 -11.81 25.53
N GLU A 30 2.15 -12.44 26.38
CA GLU A 30 2.11 -12.23 27.81
C GLU A 30 3.51 -12.39 28.45
N HIS A 31 3.62 -11.71 29.57
CA HIS A 31 4.79 -11.52 30.40
C HIS A 31 5.21 -12.85 31.03
N ASP A 32 6.03 -13.65 30.34
CA ASP A 32 6.73 -14.74 31.02
C ASP A 32 7.85 -14.15 31.87
N SER A 33 7.51 -14.03 33.14
CA SER A 33 8.45 -13.81 34.23
C SER A 33 9.36 -15.03 34.28
N GLU A 34 10.67 -14.81 34.27
CA GLU A 34 11.67 -15.87 34.49
C GLU A 34 11.36 -16.62 35.80
N PRO A 35 11.45 -17.95 35.82
CA PRO A 35 11.85 -18.66 37.01
C PRO A 35 13.26 -19.22 36.84
N GLU A 36 14.04 -19.06 37.89
CA GLU A 36 15.37 -19.63 38.04
C GLU A 36 15.38 -21.16 37.91
N THR A 37 16.56 -21.64 37.56
CA THR A 37 17.01 -23.02 37.39
C THR A 37 16.56 -23.98 38.50
N ASP A 38 16.15 -25.20 38.13
CA ASP A 38 16.81 -26.45 38.53
C ASP A 38 16.07 -27.75 38.10
N HIS A 39 16.87 -28.72 37.61
CA HIS A 39 16.72 -30.19 37.53
C HIS A 39 15.64 -30.92 36.69
N GLU A 40 16.17 -31.73 35.76
CA GLU A 40 15.93 -33.16 35.43
C GLU A 40 14.59 -33.69 34.87
N ASP A 41 14.70 -34.24 33.64
CA ASP A 41 14.04 -35.41 33.03
C ASP A 41 12.61 -35.83 33.44
N GLN A 42 11.68 -35.78 32.47
CA GLN A 42 10.92 -36.97 32.03
C GLN A 42 10.03 -36.73 30.80
N GLU A 43 9.93 -37.78 29.99
CA GLU A 43 9.12 -37.91 28.78
C GLU A 43 7.61 -37.73 29.01
N SER A 44 6.94 -37.18 27.99
CA SER A 44 5.74 -37.73 27.32
C SER A 44 4.74 -36.63 26.95
N SER A 45 4.25 -36.69 25.71
CA SER A 45 2.83 -36.63 25.36
C SER A 45 2.71 -36.51 23.84
N VAL A 46 2.32 -37.62 23.22
CA VAL A 46 1.86 -37.68 21.83
C VAL A 46 0.60 -36.83 21.73
N SER A 47 0.57 -35.85 20.83
CA SER A 47 -0.64 -35.10 20.50
C SER A 47 -0.90 -35.22 19.01
N ASP A 48 -1.87 -36.06 18.69
CA ASP A 48 -2.41 -36.26 17.35
C ASP A 48 -3.17 -35.01 16.93
N CYS A 49 -2.67 -34.34 15.89
CA CYS A 49 -3.42 -33.34 15.15
C CYS A 49 -3.51 -33.81 13.71
N GLU A 50 -4.65 -34.40 13.35
CA GLU A 50 -5.03 -34.65 11.97
C GLU A 50 -5.22 -33.30 11.26
N SER A 51 -4.19 -32.82 10.58
CA SER A 51 -4.34 -31.68 9.68
C SER A 51 -4.81 -32.17 8.31
N MET A 52 -6.03 -31.80 7.95
CA MET A 52 -6.61 -31.96 6.62
C MET A 52 -5.69 -31.33 5.57
N VAL A 53 -5.12 -32.17 4.70
CA VAL A 53 -4.28 -31.74 3.57
C VAL A 53 -5.20 -31.24 2.46
N VAL A 54 -5.39 -29.93 2.40
CA VAL A 54 -5.87 -29.28 1.17
C VAL A 54 -4.64 -29.05 0.31
N GLY A 55 -4.53 -29.83 -0.77
CA GLY A 55 -3.36 -29.87 -1.65
C GLY A 55 -3.12 -28.56 -2.38
N GLY A 56 -1.91 -28.04 -2.24
CA GLY A 56 -1.33 -26.99 -3.06
C GLY A 56 0.19 -27.19 -3.11
N SER A 57 0.74 -27.43 -4.30
CA SER A 57 2.15 -27.80 -4.54
C SER A 57 3.18 -26.78 -4.03
N THR A 58 2.74 -25.56 -3.70
CA THR A 58 3.59 -24.46 -3.23
C THR A 58 3.98 -24.55 -1.76
N LYS A 59 3.22 -25.28 -0.93
CA LYS A 59 3.45 -25.33 0.52
C LYS A 59 4.63 -26.20 0.93
N SER A 60 4.83 -27.32 0.22
CA SER A 60 5.84 -28.32 0.56
C SER A 60 7.29 -27.82 0.43
N GLU A 61 7.56 -26.93 -0.54
CA GLU A 61 8.90 -26.39 -0.76
C GLU A 61 9.31 -25.39 0.31
N PHE A 62 8.40 -24.50 0.74
CA PHE A 62 8.69 -23.54 1.81
C PHE A 62 8.75 -24.23 3.19
N GLU A 63 7.99 -25.30 3.42
CA GLU A 63 8.07 -26.09 4.65
C GLU A 63 9.39 -26.89 4.77
N SER A 64 9.98 -27.32 3.64
CA SER A 64 11.27 -28.03 3.62
C SER A 64 12.46 -27.18 4.10
N SER A 65 12.29 -25.85 4.17
CA SER A 65 13.31 -24.92 4.65
C SER A 65 13.48 -24.90 6.18
N GLY A 66 12.69 -25.70 6.91
CA GLY A 66 12.67 -25.73 8.38
C GLY A 66 11.79 -24.63 8.99
N GLU A 67 11.02 -23.91 8.18
CA GLU A 67 10.19 -22.78 8.61
C GLU A 67 8.70 -23.11 8.59
N LYS A 68 8.05 -22.97 9.75
CA LYS A 68 6.60 -23.13 9.86
C LYS A 68 5.89 -21.85 9.40
N LEU A 69 5.55 -21.81 8.11
CA LEU A 69 4.62 -20.83 7.56
C LEU A 69 3.18 -21.29 7.79
N VAL A 70 2.36 -20.43 8.38
CA VAL A 70 0.94 -20.70 8.61
C VAL A 70 0.12 -19.81 7.69
N SER A 71 -0.68 -20.41 6.82
CA SER A 71 -1.61 -19.67 5.98
C SER A 71 -2.64 -18.96 6.85
N LEU A 72 -2.84 -17.67 6.60
CA LEU A 72 -3.96 -16.93 7.17
C LEU A 72 -5.26 -17.34 6.46
N ASN A 73 -6.38 -17.25 7.17
CA ASN A 73 -7.69 -17.46 6.57
C ASN A 73 -8.05 -16.22 5.73
N GLU A 74 -8.61 -16.40 4.54
CA GLU A 74 -9.04 -15.30 3.68
C GLU A 74 -10.07 -14.37 4.34
N GLU A 75 -10.84 -14.91 5.30
CA GLU A 75 -11.81 -14.14 6.07
C GLU A 75 -11.16 -13.24 7.13
N ASP A 76 -9.90 -13.51 7.51
CA ASP A 76 -9.15 -12.75 8.50
C ASP A 76 -8.98 -11.29 8.05
N LYS A 77 -9.24 -10.37 8.98
CA LYS A 77 -9.05 -8.93 8.74
C LYS A 77 -7.61 -8.61 8.30
N LEU A 78 -6.64 -9.34 8.86
CA LEU A 78 -5.24 -9.17 8.54
C LEU A 78 -4.93 -9.60 7.10
N TYR A 79 -5.42 -10.77 6.67
CA TYR A 79 -5.32 -11.24 5.28
C TYR A 79 -5.90 -10.19 4.34
N LYS A 80 -7.16 -9.78 4.58
CA LYS A 80 -7.87 -8.80 3.73
C LYS A 80 -7.10 -7.50 3.61
N THR A 81 -6.56 -6.99 4.70
CA THR A 81 -5.81 -5.72 4.69
C THR A 81 -4.52 -5.83 3.86
N ILE A 82 -3.76 -6.92 4.02
CA ILE A 82 -2.51 -7.15 3.28
C ILE A 82 -2.82 -7.33 1.78
N ALA A 83 -3.81 -8.17 1.45
CA ALA A 83 -4.22 -8.45 0.09
C ALA A 83 -4.78 -7.21 -0.62
N GLU A 84 -5.73 -6.50 0.00
CA GLU A 84 -6.29 -5.27 -0.55
C GLU A 84 -5.20 -4.23 -0.82
N ARG A 85 -4.24 -4.08 0.10
CA ARG A 85 -3.16 -3.12 -0.07
C ARG A 85 -2.28 -3.44 -1.26
N LEU A 86 -1.90 -4.70 -1.43
CA LEU A 86 -1.13 -5.15 -2.59
C LEU A 86 -1.91 -4.93 -3.90
N LEU A 87 -3.18 -5.33 -3.94
CA LEU A 87 -4.05 -5.20 -5.11
C LEU A 87 -4.28 -3.74 -5.53
N VAL A 88 -4.39 -2.81 -4.57
CA VAL A 88 -4.48 -1.38 -4.89
C VAL A 88 -3.22 -0.89 -5.60
N GLY A 89 -2.03 -1.26 -5.12
CA GLY A 89 -0.77 -0.89 -5.78
C GLY A 89 -0.59 -1.53 -7.16
N LEU A 90 -1.07 -2.75 -7.35
CA LEU A 90 -1.04 -3.46 -8.65
C LEU A 90 -1.99 -2.83 -9.68
N ARG A 91 -3.16 -2.35 -9.24
CA ARG A 91 -4.10 -1.63 -10.13
C ARG A 91 -3.51 -0.33 -10.67
N ASP A 92 -2.70 0.37 -9.88
CA ASP A 92 -2.00 1.59 -10.32
C ASP A 92 -0.97 1.30 -11.43
N LEU A 93 -0.48 0.05 -11.49
CA LEU A 93 0.39 -0.47 -12.55
C LEU A 93 -0.38 -1.02 -13.76
N GLY A 94 -1.72 -1.05 -13.72
CA GLY A 94 -2.54 -1.66 -14.77
C GLY A 94 -2.43 -3.19 -14.84
N LEU A 95 -2.02 -3.81 -13.73
CA LEU A 95 -1.97 -5.26 -13.59
C LEU A 95 -3.30 -5.77 -13.01
N ASP A 96 -3.84 -6.81 -13.63
CA ASP A 96 -4.86 -7.64 -13.03
C ASP A 96 -4.17 -8.71 -12.20
N ALA A 97 -4.50 -8.79 -10.92
CA ALA A 97 -3.76 -9.62 -9.99
C ALA A 97 -4.68 -10.33 -9.01
N GLN A 98 -4.26 -11.52 -8.63
CA GLN A 98 -4.93 -12.36 -7.64
C GLN A 98 -3.93 -12.74 -6.57
N VAL A 99 -4.31 -12.56 -5.31
CA VAL A 99 -3.53 -13.04 -4.17
C VAL A 99 -3.91 -14.50 -3.95
N GLU A 100 -2.93 -15.39 -4.06
CA GLU A 100 -3.11 -16.83 -3.88
C GLU A 100 -3.03 -17.21 -2.40
N SER A 101 -2.11 -16.59 -1.66
CA SER A 101 -1.96 -16.86 -0.23
C SER A 101 -1.26 -15.72 0.50
N VAL A 102 -1.59 -15.58 1.78
CA VAL A 102 -0.82 -14.80 2.75
C VAL A 102 -0.47 -15.73 3.90
N CYS A 103 0.81 -16.04 4.04
CA CYS A 103 1.33 -16.91 5.09
C CYS A 103 2.07 -16.08 6.12
N ARG A 104 1.84 -16.33 7.40
CA ARG A 104 2.59 -15.75 8.50
C ARG A 104 3.75 -16.66 8.90
N ASN A 105 4.91 -16.07 9.13
CA ASN A 105 6.03 -16.75 9.75
C ASN A 105 5.82 -16.82 11.27
N PHE A 106 5.73 -18.05 11.82
CA PHE A 106 5.49 -18.28 13.25
C PHE A 106 6.78 -18.46 14.07
N PHE A 107 7.95 -18.25 13.47
CA PHE A 107 9.21 -18.15 14.20
C PHE A 107 9.56 -19.39 15.04
N ALA A 108 9.13 -20.57 14.59
CA ALA A 108 9.16 -21.79 15.40
C ALA A 108 10.57 -22.41 15.59
N GLY A 109 11.56 -22.04 14.77
CA GLY A 109 12.93 -22.57 14.87
C GLY A 109 13.84 -21.73 15.78
N PHE A 110 14.82 -22.37 16.44
CA PHE A 110 15.75 -21.71 17.37
C PHE A 110 16.51 -20.52 16.74
N THR A 111 17.02 -20.68 15.52
CA THR A 111 17.71 -19.61 14.79
C THR A 111 16.76 -18.46 14.44
N PHE A 112 15.49 -18.76 14.18
CA PHE A 112 14.48 -17.74 13.97
C PHE A 112 14.17 -16.99 15.26
N GLN A 113 13.92 -17.71 16.36
CA GLN A 113 13.71 -17.08 17.67
C GLN A 113 14.89 -16.17 18.03
N ALA A 114 16.13 -16.60 17.79
CA ALA A 114 17.31 -15.75 17.99
C ALA A 114 17.29 -14.49 17.12
N ARG A 115 16.95 -14.60 15.82
CA ARG A 115 16.78 -13.43 14.93
C ARG A 115 15.68 -12.49 15.42
N PHE A 116 14.55 -13.04 15.89
CA PHE A 116 13.44 -12.27 16.43
C PHE A 116 13.83 -11.54 17.71
N GLN A 117 14.54 -12.21 18.63
CA GLN A 117 15.06 -11.58 19.84
C GLN A 117 16.09 -10.50 19.52
N ALA A 118 16.99 -10.73 18.56
CA ALA A 118 17.91 -9.70 18.09
C ALA A 118 17.15 -8.47 17.57
N PHE A 119 16.12 -8.65 16.73
CA PHE A 119 15.26 -7.56 16.28
C PHE A 119 14.62 -6.80 17.44
N ARG A 120 14.11 -7.50 18.47
CA ARG A 120 13.53 -6.87 19.67
C ARG A 120 14.57 -6.05 20.45
N VAL A 121 15.80 -6.55 20.57
CA VAL A 121 16.91 -5.84 21.24
C VAL A 121 17.24 -4.55 20.49
N PHE A 122 17.38 -4.60 19.16
CA PHE A 122 17.63 -3.41 18.35
C PHE A 122 16.47 -2.42 18.36
N GLN A 123 15.22 -2.90 18.41
CA GLN A 123 14.05 -2.03 18.59
C GLN A 123 14.17 -1.22 19.90
N LYS A 124 14.43 -1.89 21.03
CA LYS A 124 14.61 -1.23 22.34
C LYS A 124 15.79 -0.25 22.33
N ALA A 125 16.87 -0.59 21.63
CA ALA A 125 18.03 0.29 21.50
C ALA A 125 17.68 1.58 20.74
N LEU A 126 16.93 1.48 19.63
CA LEU A 126 16.48 2.65 18.86
C LEU A 126 15.45 3.49 19.62
N GLU A 127 14.55 2.86 20.38
CA GLU A 127 13.63 3.57 21.27
C GLU A 127 14.40 4.46 22.27
N ARG A 128 15.46 3.93 22.87
CA ARG A 128 16.33 4.70 23.80
C ARG A 128 17.15 5.77 23.08
N LYS A 129 17.70 5.48 21.90
CA LYS A 129 18.56 6.41 21.12
C LYS A 129 17.76 7.59 20.57
N ASN A 130 16.54 7.34 20.08
CA ASN A 130 15.79 8.30 19.26
C ASN A 130 14.49 8.80 19.90
N GLY A 131 14.08 8.24 21.04
CA GLY A 131 12.74 8.45 21.61
C GLY A 131 11.64 7.64 20.91
N GLY A 132 12.01 6.75 19.98
CA GLY A 132 11.12 5.86 19.26
C GLY A 132 11.85 5.08 18.17
N ALA A 133 11.47 3.81 17.96
CA ALA A 133 12.12 2.95 16.96
C ALA A 133 11.64 3.18 15.51
N ASN A 134 10.55 3.92 15.31
CA ASN A 134 9.93 4.11 13.99
C ASN A 134 9.75 2.78 13.24
N VAL A 135 8.99 1.87 13.86
CA VAL A 135 8.71 0.53 13.32
C VAL A 135 7.65 0.65 12.22
N LYS A 136 7.95 0.15 11.03
CA LYS A 136 7.05 0.19 9.86
C LYS A 136 6.95 -1.16 9.18
N TYR A 137 5.89 -1.36 8.40
CA TYR A 137 5.87 -2.47 7.45
C TYR A 137 6.37 -2.01 6.08
N ALA A 138 7.12 -2.87 5.40
CA ALA A 138 7.63 -2.61 4.06
C ALA A 138 7.71 -3.91 3.23
N TRP A 139 7.54 -3.78 1.93
CA TRP A 139 7.53 -4.87 0.97
C TRP A 139 8.92 -5.15 0.45
N TYR A 140 9.32 -6.41 0.40
CA TYR A 140 10.48 -6.89 -0.34
C TYR A 140 10.03 -7.85 -1.44
N GLY A 141 10.56 -7.68 -2.65
CA GLY A 141 10.28 -8.56 -3.77
C GLY A 141 11.56 -9.11 -4.40
N GLY A 142 11.50 -10.38 -4.76
CA GLY A 142 12.63 -11.12 -5.32
C GLY A 142 12.19 -12.41 -5.98
N ARG A 143 13.17 -13.25 -6.33
CA ARG A 143 12.92 -14.58 -6.93
C ARG A 143 12.50 -15.58 -5.84
N LYS A 144 11.74 -16.61 -6.22
CA LYS A 144 11.30 -17.67 -5.29
C LYS A 144 12.46 -18.26 -4.48
N ASP A 145 13.56 -18.63 -5.15
CA ASP A 145 14.74 -19.22 -4.50
C ASP A 145 15.42 -18.25 -3.51
N GLU A 146 15.39 -16.97 -3.83
CA GLU A 146 15.89 -15.90 -2.97
C GLU A 146 15.01 -15.71 -1.73
N ILE A 147 13.69 -15.68 -1.91
CA ILE A 147 12.73 -15.57 -0.79
C ILE A 147 12.87 -16.75 0.17
N ILE A 148 13.00 -17.98 -0.35
CA ILE A 148 13.22 -19.19 0.45
C ILE A 148 14.51 -19.08 1.27
N LYS A 149 15.61 -18.62 0.65
CA LYS A 149 16.89 -18.41 1.35
C LYS A 149 16.79 -17.32 2.42
N ILE A 150 16.09 -16.22 2.15
CA ILE A 150 15.89 -15.11 3.10
C ILE A 150 15.12 -15.59 4.32
N LEU A 151 14.07 -16.38 4.10
CA LEU A 151 13.32 -17.02 5.16
C LEU A 151 14.28 -17.87 6.00
N ALA A 152 14.87 -18.92 5.42
CA ALA A 152 15.72 -19.88 6.13
C ALA A 152 16.95 -19.29 6.84
N HIS A 153 17.63 -18.31 6.22
CA HIS A 153 18.96 -17.87 6.64
C HIS A 153 19.10 -16.37 6.91
N GLY A 154 18.05 -15.58 6.64
CA GLY A 154 18.09 -14.13 6.67
C GLY A 154 18.60 -13.54 5.37
N PHE A 155 18.68 -12.21 5.31
CA PHE A 155 19.19 -11.49 4.16
C PHE A 155 20.69 -11.77 4.03
N GLY A 156 21.08 -12.40 2.91
CA GLY A 156 22.48 -12.76 2.63
C GLY A 156 23.11 -11.97 1.49
N HIS A 157 22.33 -11.18 0.74
CA HIS A 157 22.82 -10.40 -0.40
C HIS A 157 22.24 -8.99 -0.35
N CYS A 158 23.09 -7.99 -0.55
CA CYS A 158 22.66 -6.62 -0.80
C CYS A 158 22.58 -6.38 -2.30
N ARG A 159 21.58 -5.62 -2.75
CA ARG A 159 21.60 -5.12 -4.12
C ARG A 159 22.74 -4.10 -4.21
N GLN A 160 23.87 -4.48 -4.81
CA GLN A 160 24.88 -3.53 -5.22
C GLN A 160 24.28 -2.69 -6.34
N GLY A 161 24.34 -1.37 -6.20
CA GLY A 161 24.24 -0.51 -7.37
C GLY A 161 25.41 -0.85 -8.28
N ASP A 162 25.14 -1.35 -9.46
CA ASP A 162 26.09 -1.60 -10.55
C ASP A 162 26.72 -0.31 -11.12
N GLY A 163 26.71 0.78 -10.34
CA GLY A 163 27.12 2.11 -10.79
C GLY A 163 26.12 2.81 -11.70
N THR A 164 24.93 2.25 -11.95
CA THR A 164 23.88 2.96 -12.69
C THR A 164 23.31 4.13 -11.90
N GLU A 165 22.87 5.18 -12.61
CA GLU A 165 22.38 6.48 -12.10
C GLU A 165 21.12 6.42 -11.20
N GLY A 166 20.75 5.24 -10.67
CA GLY A 166 19.55 5.01 -9.87
C GLY A 166 19.78 4.34 -8.50
N SER A 167 21.02 4.04 -8.09
CA SER A 167 21.29 3.43 -6.78
C SER A 167 21.27 4.46 -5.65
N TYR A 168 20.85 4.04 -4.46
CA TYR A 168 20.78 4.85 -3.24
C TYR A 168 21.70 4.25 -2.16
N GLY A 169 22.88 3.76 -2.56
CA GLY A 169 23.81 3.05 -1.69
C GLY A 169 23.68 1.53 -1.72
N THR A 170 24.40 0.87 -0.81
CA THR A 170 24.49 -0.58 -0.65
C THR A 170 23.67 -1.02 0.56
N GLY A 171 22.66 -1.84 0.29
CA GLY A 171 21.77 -2.36 1.32
C GLY A 171 20.62 -3.16 0.73
N VAL A 172 19.61 -3.38 1.56
CA VAL A 172 18.34 -3.97 1.17
C VAL A 172 17.35 -2.84 0.86
N TYR A 173 16.73 -2.93 -0.32
CA TYR A 173 15.74 -1.98 -0.80
C TYR A 173 14.35 -2.54 -0.56
N LEU A 174 13.52 -1.81 0.17
CA LEU A 174 12.13 -2.17 0.41
C LEU A 174 11.21 -1.05 -0.09
N SER A 175 10.01 -1.43 -0.52
CA SER A 175 8.96 -0.46 -0.83
C SER A 175 8.12 -0.21 0.41
N PRO A 176 7.70 1.03 0.71
CA PRO A 176 6.78 1.30 1.81
C PRO A 176 5.47 0.51 1.68
N PHE A 177 4.83 0.18 2.81
CA PHE A 177 3.58 -0.58 2.82
C PHE A 177 2.50 0.00 1.89
N CYS A 178 2.46 1.33 1.76
CA CYS A 178 1.49 2.05 0.93
C CYS A 178 1.81 2.12 -0.56
N ALA A 179 3.03 1.77 -0.97
CA ALA A 179 3.50 1.94 -2.33
C ALA A 179 4.32 0.72 -2.78
N PRO A 180 3.70 -0.48 -2.96
CA PRO A 180 4.42 -1.74 -3.20
C PRO A 180 5.08 -1.86 -4.60
N VAL A 181 4.95 -0.83 -5.44
CA VAL A 181 5.23 -0.86 -6.88
C VAL A 181 6.64 -1.37 -7.21
N GLU A 182 7.68 -0.87 -6.55
CA GLU A 182 9.06 -1.24 -6.88
C GLU A 182 9.33 -2.70 -6.48
N SER A 183 8.81 -3.15 -5.33
CA SER A 183 8.94 -4.53 -4.88
C SER A 183 8.16 -5.50 -5.77
N VAL A 184 6.98 -5.11 -6.26
CA VAL A 184 6.23 -5.88 -7.26
C VAL A 184 7.04 -6.05 -8.55
N GLN A 185 7.69 -4.98 -9.03
CA GLN A 185 8.52 -5.03 -10.24
C GLN A 185 9.75 -5.93 -10.05
N ALA A 186 10.27 -6.01 -8.81
CA ALA A 186 11.37 -6.89 -8.45
C ALA A 186 10.95 -8.36 -8.26
N ALA A 187 9.65 -8.66 -8.08
CA ALA A 187 9.14 -10.01 -7.92
C ALA A 187 9.02 -10.71 -9.28
N VAL A 188 9.88 -11.71 -9.49
CA VAL A 188 9.98 -12.47 -10.74
C VAL A 188 8.98 -13.63 -10.70
N GLU A 189 8.30 -13.87 -11.82
CA GLU A 189 7.40 -15.02 -11.99
C GLU A 189 8.20 -16.33 -12.00
N ASP A 190 7.68 -17.34 -11.32
CA ASP A 190 8.18 -18.71 -11.42
C ASP A 190 7.50 -19.49 -12.56
N ASP A 191 7.82 -20.77 -12.67
CA ASP A 191 7.30 -21.64 -13.73
C ASP A 191 5.78 -21.85 -13.66
N ASP A 192 5.16 -21.61 -12.49
CA ASP A 192 3.72 -21.68 -12.27
C ASP A 192 3.02 -20.31 -12.47
N GLY A 193 3.78 -19.27 -12.85
CA GLY A 193 3.29 -17.89 -13.00
C GLY A 193 3.08 -17.17 -11.66
N LEU A 194 3.60 -17.72 -10.56
CA LEU A 194 3.50 -17.14 -9.23
C LEU A 194 4.63 -16.16 -8.96
N ARG A 195 4.30 -15.10 -8.22
CA ARG A 195 5.23 -14.10 -7.73
C ARG A 195 5.19 -14.07 -6.21
N TYR A 196 6.32 -13.70 -5.61
CA TYR A 196 6.53 -13.77 -4.17
C TYR A 196 6.98 -12.43 -3.60
N LEU A 197 6.30 -11.99 -2.54
CA LEU A 197 6.67 -10.81 -1.75
C LEU A 197 6.82 -11.20 -0.28
N LEU A 198 7.79 -10.59 0.38
CA LEU A 198 7.84 -10.56 1.84
C LEU A 198 7.25 -9.23 2.32
N LEU A 199 6.37 -9.31 3.30
CA LEU A 199 5.99 -8.16 4.11
C LEU A 199 6.82 -8.19 5.39
N CYS A 200 7.74 -7.24 5.50
CA CYS A 200 8.72 -7.18 6.57
C CYS A 200 8.34 -6.10 7.57
N ARG A 201 8.57 -6.37 8.85
CA ARG A 201 8.64 -5.36 9.90
C ARG A 201 10.04 -4.76 9.90
N VAL A 202 10.14 -3.45 9.81
CA VAL A 202 11.39 -2.72 9.62
C VAL A 202 11.58 -1.68 10.70
N LEU A 203 12.77 -1.64 11.28
CA LEU A 203 13.20 -0.60 12.20
C LEU A 203 13.82 0.54 11.41
N LEU A 204 13.08 1.62 11.17
CA LEU A 204 13.61 2.74 10.40
C LEU A 204 14.45 3.72 11.23
N GLY A 205 14.17 3.84 12.53
CA GLY A 205 14.79 4.85 13.38
C GLY A 205 14.65 6.27 12.79
N ARG A 206 15.73 7.05 12.86
CA ARG A 206 15.85 8.34 12.16
C ARG A 206 16.27 8.10 10.71
N VAL A 207 15.43 8.55 9.78
CA VAL A 207 15.66 8.39 8.34
C VAL A 207 16.48 9.54 7.75
N GLU A 208 17.40 9.25 6.85
CA GLU A 208 18.10 10.24 6.03
C GLU A 208 17.61 10.24 4.58
N LEU A 209 17.68 11.39 3.93
CA LEU A 209 17.46 11.49 2.49
C LEU A 209 18.72 11.04 1.75
N VAL A 210 18.61 9.96 0.98
CA VAL A 210 19.71 9.45 0.16
C VAL A 210 19.51 9.90 -1.28
N ARG A 211 20.57 10.39 -1.91
CA ARG A 211 20.52 10.83 -3.32
C ARG A 211 20.85 9.68 -4.26
N PRO A 212 20.26 9.66 -5.47
CA PRO A 212 20.68 8.74 -6.53
C PRO A 212 22.19 8.85 -6.79
N GLY A 213 22.84 7.71 -7.06
CA GLY A 213 24.28 7.57 -7.25
C GLY A 213 25.09 7.46 -5.94
N SER A 214 24.44 7.47 -4.77
CA SER A 214 25.15 7.34 -3.49
C SER A 214 25.89 6.01 -3.38
N GLN A 215 27.09 6.06 -2.79
CA GLN A 215 27.94 4.91 -2.50
C GLN A 215 27.92 4.53 -1.00
N GLN A 216 26.99 5.11 -0.23
CA GLN A 216 26.81 4.80 1.19
C GLN A 216 26.51 3.32 1.40
N TYR A 217 27.12 2.70 2.40
CA TYR A 217 26.80 1.33 2.85
C TYR A 217 26.46 1.28 4.35
N HIS A 218 26.39 2.44 4.97
CA HIS A 218 26.00 2.72 6.35
C HIS A 218 25.44 4.16 6.41
N PRO A 219 24.81 4.58 7.53
CA PRO A 219 24.28 5.93 7.66
C PRO A 219 25.34 7.02 7.48
N SER A 220 24.99 8.19 6.95
CA SER A 220 25.97 9.29 6.75
C SER A 220 26.53 9.86 8.06
N SER A 221 25.80 9.73 9.16
CA SER A 221 26.22 10.14 10.51
C SER A 221 25.60 9.23 11.57
N SER A 222 26.04 9.37 12.82
CA SER A 222 25.47 8.65 13.97
C SER A 222 24.03 9.05 14.29
N GLU A 223 23.53 10.16 13.75
CA GLU A 223 22.17 10.66 13.97
C GLU A 223 21.12 9.82 13.23
N PHE A 224 21.52 9.22 12.11
CA PHE A 224 20.64 8.46 11.22
C PHE A 224 20.79 6.94 11.41
N ASP A 225 19.77 6.22 10.97
CA ASP A 225 19.67 4.76 11.09
C ASP A 225 19.36 4.11 9.73
N SER A 226 18.46 4.67 8.92
CA SER A 226 18.10 4.14 7.60
C SER A 226 17.94 5.25 6.55
N GLY A 227 17.87 4.87 5.27
CA GLY A 227 17.76 5.81 4.15
C GLY A 227 16.39 5.78 3.47
N VAL A 228 15.99 6.90 2.88
CA VAL A 228 14.84 7.00 1.97
C VAL A 228 15.17 7.85 0.74
N ASP A 229 14.47 7.61 -0.37
CA ASP A 229 14.59 8.41 -1.60
C ASP A 229 13.84 9.75 -1.52
N SER A 230 12.83 9.87 -0.65
CA SER A 230 12.07 11.09 -0.40
C SER A 230 11.53 11.11 1.03
N LEU A 231 11.64 12.25 1.71
CA LEU A 231 11.13 12.42 3.07
C LEU A 231 9.60 12.59 3.13
N GLU A 232 8.99 13.15 2.09
CA GLU A 232 7.55 13.41 2.05
C GLU A 232 6.75 12.21 1.53
N CYS A 233 7.27 11.56 0.49
CA CYS A 233 6.60 10.44 -0.17
C CYS A 233 7.66 9.40 -0.57
N PRO A 234 8.19 8.64 0.40
CA PRO A 234 9.18 7.62 0.12
C PRO A 234 8.58 6.58 -0.82
N LYS A 235 9.38 6.14 -1.79
CA LYS A 235 9.08 4.97 -2.63
C LYS A 235 10.11 3.87 -2.41
N LYS A 236 11.29 4.22 -1.90
CA LYS A 236 12.37 3.31 -1.58
C LYS A 236 12.85 3.56 -0.16
N ILE A 237 12.86 2.51 0.64
CA ILE A 237 13.49 2.44 1.94
C ILE A 237 14.79 1.67 1.77
N ILE A 238 15.90 2.23 2.24
CA ILE A 238 17.21 1.59 2.24
C ILE A 238 17.55 1.21 3.68
N VAL A 239 17.66 -0.09 3.94
CA VAL A 239 18.28 -0.62 5.16
C VAL A 239 19.71 -1.02 4.82
N TRP A 240 20.66 -0.43 5.52
CA TRP A 240 22.08 -0.60 5.23
C TRP A 240 22.55 -2.05 5.39
N ALA A 241 23.55 -2.44 4.61
CA ALA A 241 24.07 -3.81 4.55
C ALA A 241 24.46 -4.37 5.93
N ASN A 242 25.05 -3.54 6.79
CA ASN A 242 25.48 -3.90 8.14
C ASN A 242 24.32 -4.09 9.14
N GLN A 243 23.08 -3.76 8.74
CA GLN A 243 21.90 -3.75 9.61
C GLN A 243 20.75 -4.63 9.10
N MET A 244 20.85 -5.19 7.88
CA MET A 244 19.75 -5.91 7.24
C MET A 244 19.15 -7.04 8.08
N ASN A 245 19.98 -7.80 8.82
CA ASN A 245 19.51 -8.94 9.62
C ASN A 245 19.06 -8.57 11.05
N THR A 246 19.26 -7.33 11.48
CA THR A 246 18.85 -6.85 12.80
C THR A 246 17.67 -5.86 12.72
N HIS A 247 17.52 -5.18 11.57
CA HIS A 247 16.52 -4.14 11.35
C HIS A 247 15.39 -4.57 10.42
N ILE A 248 15.46 -5.75 9.79
CA ILE A 248 14.40 -6.30 8.95
C ILE A 248 13.96 -7.65 9.51
N MET A 249 12.67 -7.80 9.73
CA MET A 249 12.05 -9.05 10.14
C MET A 249 10.98 -9.47 9.12
N PRO A 250 11.23 -10.49 8.28
CA PRO A 250 10.20 -11.07 7.42
C PRO A 250 9.09 -11.68 8.27
N GLU A 251 7.87 -11.13 8.20
CA GLU A 251 6.75 -11.61 9.01
C GLU A 251 5.67 -12.30 8.18
N PHE A 252 5.43 -11.84 6.94
CA PHE A 252 4.49 -12.49 6.04
C PHE A 252 5.12 -12.78 4.68
N LEU A 253 4.77 -13.93 4.12
CA LEU A 253 4.98 -14.29 2.73
C LEU A 253 3.65 -14.10 1.99
N VAL A 254 3.66 -13.33 0.91
CA VAL A 254 2.51 -13.13 0.03
C VAL A 254 2.82 -13.72 -1.33
N THR A 255 1.98 -14.66 -1.76
CA THR A 255 2.06 -15.29 -3.09
C THR A 255 0.91 -14.77 -3.93
N PHE A 256 1.20 -14.34 -5.15
CA PHE A 256 0.20 -13.74 -6.04
C PHE A 256 0.54 -13.98 -7.50
N THR A 257 -0.47 -13.90 -8.36
CA THR A 257 -0.31 -13.80 -9.82
C THR A 257 -0.57 -12.37 -10.25
N ALA A 258 0.08 -11.92 -11.32
CA ALA A 258 -0.16 -10.59 -11.88
C ALA A 258 0.04 -10.60 -13.39
N GLN A 259 -1.03 -10.30 -14.13
CA GLN A 259 -1.02 -10.25 -15.59
C GLN A 259 -1.36 -8.85 -16.09
N PRO A 260 -0.80 -8.41 -17.23
CA PRO A 260 -1.25 -7.19 -17.88
C PRO A 260 -2.76 -7.29 -18.18
N CYS A 261 -3.53 -6.25 -17.83
CA CYS A 261 -4.94 -6.21 -18.16
C CYS A 261 -5.15 -6.40 -19.68
N SER A 262 -5.79 -7.51 -20.09
CA SER A 262 -6.07 -7.84 -21.50
C SER A 262 -7.08 -6.89 -22.18
N LYS A 263 -7.67 -5.97 -21.43
CA LYS A 263 -8.52 -4.90 -21.96
C LYS A 263 -7.65 -3.76 -22.47
N GLY A 264 -7.35 -3.80 -23.77
CA GLY A 264 -6.70 -2.71 -24.48
C GLY A 264 -7.31 -1.35 -24.11
N HIS A 265 -6.44 -0.40 -23.76
CA HIS A 265 -6.77 1.01 -23.49
C HIS A 265 -7.79 1.26 -22.36
N GLN A 266 -7.41 0.95 -21.13
CA GLN A 266 -7.84 1.75 -19.98
C GLN A 266 -6.59 2.41 -19.39
N ARG A 267 -6.11 3.47 -20.05
CA ARG A 267 -5.30 4.52 -19.39
C ARG A 267 -6.01 4.85 -18.09
N THR A 268 -5.42 4.48 -16.95
CA THR A 268 -5.80 4.93 -15.60
C THR A 268 -7.29 5.24 -15.47
N GLN A 269 -8.11 4.24 -15.13
CA GLN A 269 -9.31 4.55 -14.36
C GLN A 269 -8.82 5.07 -13.00
N ILE A 270 -8.41 6.34 -12.99
CA ILE A 270 -8.45 7.18 -11.81
C ILE A 270 -9.81 6.87 -11.19
N ARG A 271 -9.79 6.21 -10.02
CA ARG A 271 -10.97 5.99 -9.20
C ARG A 271 -11.87 7.21 -9.35
N LYS A 272 -13.13 7.01 -9.77
CA LYS A 272 -14.11 8.11 -9.85
C LYS A 272 -13.99 8.90 -8.55
N PRO A 273 -13.54 10.17 -8.59
CA PRO A 273 -13.42 10.95 -7.37
C PRO A 273 -14.81 11.02 -6.73
N THR A 274 -14.88 10.75 -5.43
CA THR A 274 -16.08 10.90 -4.61
C THR A 274 -16.54 12.37 -4.48
N SER A 275 -15.86 13.31 -5.15
CA SER A 275 -16.19 14.75 -5.19
C SER A 275 -16.68 15.20 -6.58
N PRO A 276 -17.63 16.16 -6.67
CA PRO A 276 -18.23 16.59 -7.94
C PRO A 276 -17.20 17.17 -8.93
N TRP A 277 -17.27 16.71 -10.16
CA TRP A 277 -16.28 16.96 -11.20
C TRP A 277 -16.73 18.03 -12.20
N MET A 278 -15.80 18.87 -12.67
CA MET A 278 -16.02 19.78 -13.80
C MET A 278 -14.95 19.60 -14.89
N PRO A 279 -15.32 19.55 -16.18
CA PRO A 279 -14.35 19.55 -17.29
C PRO A 279 -13.47 20.81 -17.24
N PHE A 280 -12.20 20.67 -17.59
CA PHE A 280 -11.27 21.81 -17.71
C PHE A 280 -11.80 22.93 -18.62
N PRO A 281 -12.36 22.65 -19.81
CA PRO A 281 -12.96 23.69 -20.64
C PRO A 281 -14.08 24.46 -19.93
N SER A 282 -14.91 23.77 -19.14
CA SER A 282 -15.97 24.40 -18.34
C SER A 282 -15.41 25.25 -17.20
N LEU A 283 -14.32 24.81 -16.58
CA LEU A 283 -13.61 25.59 -15.56
C LEU A 283 -13.02 26.85 -16.15
N ILE A 284 -12.33 26.74 -17.28
CA ILE A 284 -11.73 27.88 -17.99
C ILE A 284 -12.82 28.88 -18.38
N SER A 285 -13.95 28.41 -18.93
CA SER A 285 -15.09 29.27 -19.27
C SER A 285 -15.70 29.99 -18.06
N THR A 286 -15.66 29.36 -16.88
CA THR A 286 -16.17 29.97 -15.65
C THR A 286 -15.17 30.95 -15.05
N LEU A 287 -13.89 30.61 -15.05
CA LEU A 287 -12.80 31.49 -14.62
C LEU A 287 -12.67 32.73 -15.50
N ALA A 288 -12.89 32.59 -16.81
CA ALA A 288 -12.90 33.72 -17.76
C ALA A 288 -13.90 34.82 -17.41
N LYS A 289 -14.93 34.51 -16.61
CA LYS A 289 -15.93 35.49 -16.15
C LYS A 289 -15.49 36.30 -14.93
N VAL A 290 -14.42 35.86 -14.25
CA VAL A 290 -13.98 36.39 -12.96
C VAL A 290 -12.52 36.88 -13.00
N LEU A 291 -11.69 36.29 -13.85
CA LEU A 291 -10.28 36.63 -14.00
C LEU A 291 -10.04 37.67 -15.11
N PRO A 292 -8.97 38.48 -15.01
CA PRO A 292 -8.54 39.34 -16.09
C PRO A 292 -8.27 38.57 -17.40
N PRO A 293 -8.41 39.21 -18.58
CA PRO A 293 -8.17 38.58 -19.88
C PRO A 293 -6.79 37.96 -19.99
N ASP A 294 -5.74 38.61 -19.48
CA ASP A 294 -4.36 38.13 -19.58
C ASP A 294 -4.14 36.83 -18.78
N ALA A 295 -4.70 36.77 -17.56
CA ALA A 295 -4.66 35.57 -16.72
C ALA A 295 -5.44 34.41 -17.37
N THR A 296 -6.59 34.71 -17.97
CA THR A 296 -7.43 33.73 -18.67
C THR A 296 -6.73 33.18 -19.91
N ASN A 297 -6.10 34.06 -20.71
CA ASN A 297 -5.33 33.69 -21.89
C ASN A 297 -4.15 32.79 -21.53
N LEU A 298 -3.48 33.08 -20.42
CA LEU A 298 -2.37 32.27 -19.92
C LEU A 298 -2.84 30.87 -19.49
N ILE A 299 -3.98 30.78 -18.79
CA ILE A 299 -4.61 29.48 -18.45
C ILE A 299 -4.99 28.70 -19.72
N MET A 300 -5.56 29.36 -20.73
CA MET A 300 -5.91 28.72 -22.01
C MET A 300 -4.68 28.21 -22.76
N LYS A 301 -3.57 28.96 -22.73
CA LYS A 301 -2.29 28.55 -23.30
C LYS A 301 -1.79 27.27 -22.63
N TYR A 302 -1.72 27.23 -21.30
CA TYR A 302 -1.29 26.03 -20.58
C TYR A 302 -2.21 24.83 -20.85
N HIS A 303 -3.53 25.05 -20.98
CA HIS A 303 -4.44 23.98 -21.35
C HIS A 303 -4.18 23.42 -22.76
N ARG A 304 -3.80 24.28 -23.72
CA ARG A 304 -3.36 23.85 -25.06
C ARG A 304 -2.04 23.09 -24.99
N ASP A 305 -1.05 23.60 -24.26
CA ASP A 305 0.25 22.94 -24.10
C ASP A 305 0.12 21.55 -23.45
N ASN A 306 -0.82 21.37 -22.52
CA ASN A 306 -1.14 20.06 -21.95
C ASN A 306 -1.85 19.13 -22.96
N ARG A 307 -2.70 19.65 -23.86
CA ARG A 307 -3.30 18.86 -24.94
C ARG A 307 -2.26 18.42 -25.97
N ASP A 308 -1.26 19.27 -26.21
CA ASP A 308 -0.14 19.02 -27.12
C ASP A 308 0.99 18.19 -26.47
N ASN A 309 0.79 17.68 -25.25
CA ASN A 309 1.76 16.91 -24.44
C ASN A 309 3.08 17.65 -24.14
N LYS A 310 3.10 18.99 -24.19
CA LYS A 310 4.28 19.81 -23.86
C LYS A 310 4.48 20.01 -22.36
N ILE A 311 3.41 19.95 -21.59
CA ILE A 311 3.43 20.01 -20.12
C ILE A 311 2.59 18.87 -19.55
N SER A 312 2.93 18.42 -18.34
CA SER A 312 2.17 17.39 -17.65
C SER A 312 0.84 17.93 -17.12
N ARG A 313 -0.12 17.04 -16.86
CA ARG A 313 -1.39 17.39 -16.23
C ARG A 313 -1.21 17.99 -14.84
N GLN A 314 -0.24 17.52 -14.06
CA GLN A 314 0.06 18.06 -12.74
C GLN A 314 0.61 19.49 -12.85
N GLU A 315 1.46 19.72 -13.84
CA GLU A 315 2.01 21.04 -14.11
C GLU A 315 0.93 22.03 -14.54
N LEU A 316 0.01 21.64 -15.44
CA LEU A 316 -1.18 22.44 -15.75
C LEU A 316 -1.97 22.82 -14.48
N ILE A 317 -2.20 21.87 -13.57
CA ILE A 317 -2.93 22.12 -12.33
C ILE A 317 -2.18 23.14 -11.46
N GLN A 318 -0.87 22.97 -11.29
CA GLN A 318 -0.06 23.86 -10.48
C GLN A 318 -0.06 25.29 -11.04
N ARG A 319 0.10 25.44 -12.36
CA ARG A 319 0.06 26.76 -13.02
C ARG A 319 -1.32 27.42 -12.87
N VAL A 320 -2.41 26.65 -13.00
CA VAL A 320 -3.76 27.21 -12.81
C VAL A 320 -4.01 27.60 -11.34
N ARG A 321 -3.51 26.83 -10.37
CA ARG A 321 -3.59 27.20 -8.94
C ARG A 321 -2.82 28.47 -8.63
N GLN A 322 -1.64 28.64 -9.22
CA GLN A 322 -0.84 29.87 -9.08
C GLN A 322 -1.53 31.10 -9.69
N ILE A 323 -2.24 30.93 -10.81
CA ILE A 323 -2.91 32.06 -11.49
C ILE A 323 -4.25 32.42 -10.85
N ALA A 324 -5.09 31.42 -10.58
CA ALA A 324 -6.45 31.64 -10.10
C ALA A 324 -6.56 31.69 -8.57
N GLY A 325 -5.65 31.03 -7.86
CA GLY A 325 -5.72 30.84 -6.41
C GLY A 325 -6.72 29.76 -5.99
N ASP A 326 -6.39 29.04 -4.92
CA ASP A 326 -7.17 27.87 -4.48
C ASP A 326 -8.57 28.24 -3.97
N ASN A 327 -8.70 29.41 -3.33
CA ASN A 327 -9.99 29.90 -2.80
C ASN A 327 -11.00 30.16 -3.92
N LEU A 328 -10.55 30.78 -5.02
CA LEU A 328 -11.40 31.06 -6.18
C LEU A 328 -11.78 29.77 -6.90
N LEU A 329 -10.81 28.87 -7.09
CA LEU A 329 -11.07 27.58 -7.72
C LEU A 329 -12.08 26.75 -6.91
N ALA A 330 -11.94 26.71 -5.58
CA ALA A 330 -12.90 26.05 -4.70
C ALA A 330 -14.31 26.66 -4.79
N THR A 331 -14.40 27.99 -4.88
CA THR A 331 -15.67 28.71 -5.01
C THR A 331 -16.36 28.41 -6.35
N VAL A 332 -15.61 28.44 -7.45
CA VAL A 332 -16.11 28.14 -8.79
C VAL A 332 -16.61 26.70 -8.88
N ILE A 333 -15.83 25.74 -8.39
CA ILE A 333 -16.22 24.32 -8.37
C ILE A 333 -17.48 24.11 -7.52
N ARG A 334 -17.57 24.77 -6.36
CA ARG A 334 -18.76 24.70 -5.49
C ARG A 334 -19.99 25.34 -6.14
N SER A 335 -19.84 26.45 -6.86
CA SER A 335 -20.96 27.09 -7.57
C SER A 335 -21.49 26.26 -8.74
N PHE A 336 -20.61 25.50 -9.41
CA PHE A 336 -20.97 24.56 -10.47
C PHE A 336 -21.85 23.42 -9.94
N ARG A 337 -21.62 22.98 -8.69
CA ARG A 337 -22.44 21.97 -8.00
C ARG A 337 -23.90 22.41 -7.86
N ASN A 338 -24.15 23.63 -7.37
CA ASN A 338 -25.52 24.07 -7.05
C ASN A 338 -26.41 24.19 -8.31
N LYS A 339 -25.84 24.64 -9.43
CA LYS A 339 -26.56 24.73 -10.71
C LYS A 339 -26.98 23.35 -11.28
N TYR A 340 -26.23 22.30 -10.96
CA TYR A 340 -26.55 20.94 -11.44
C TYR A 340 -27.66 20.25 -10.61
N TYR A 341 -27.72 20.53 -9.30
CA TYR A 341 -28.79 20.03 -8.43
C TYR A 341 -30.13 20.74 -8.68
N GLU A 342 -30.13 22.04 -8.98
CA GLU A 342 -31.36 22.78 -9.34
C GLU A 342 -31.92 22.40 -10.72
N ALA A 343 -31.06 22.04 -11.68
CA ALA A 343 -31.53 21.58 -13.00
C ALA A 343 -32.13 20.17 -12.97
N SER A 344 -31.77 19.37 -11.97
CA SER A 344 -32.20 17.97 -11.82
C SER A 344 -33.53 17.82 -11.05
N THR A 345 -33.99 18.87 -10.34
CA THR A 345 -35.25 18.87 -9.58
C THR A 345 -36.45 19.45 -10.36
N VAL A 346 -36.23 20.02 -11.55
CA VAL A 346 -37.28 20.66 -12.36
C VAL A 346 -37.85 19.74 -13.47
N ASN A 347 -37.22 18.60 -13.77
CA ASN A 347 -37.62 17.72 -14.88
C ASN A 347 -38.16 16.34 -14.45
N THR A 348 -39.19 16.32 -13.59
CA THR A 348 -39.99 15.10 -13.36
C THR A 348 -41.47 15.40 -13.59
N PRO A 349 -42.10 14.92 -14.68
CA PRO A 349 -43.56 14.96 -14.81
C PRO A 349 -44.16 13.92 -13.86
N SER A 350 -44.92 14.39 -12.88
CA SER A 350 -45.69 13.56 -11.95
C SER A 350 -46.78 12.78 -12.70
N LYS A 351 -46.61 11.48 -12.90
CA LYS A 351 -47.72 10.55 -13.14
C LYS A 351 -47.49 9.27 -12.36
N LEU A 352 -48.26 9.09 -11.28
CA LEU A 352 -48.96 7.85 -10.88
C LEU A 352 -49.38 7.93 -9.41
N GLN A 353 -50.47 8.64 -9.13
CA GLN A 353 -51.36 8.30 -8.02
C GLN A 353 -52.80 8.66 -8.40
N GLN A 354 -53.43 7.81 -9.22
CA GLN A 354 -54.89 7.73 -9.21
C GLN A 354 -55.36 6.41 -9.82
N GLN A 355 -55.43 5.37 -8.99
CA GLN A 355 -56.44 4.33 -9.12
C GLN A 355 -56.46 3.46 -7.86
N ARG A 356 -57.20 3.92 -6.86
CA ARG A 356 -57.89 3.04 -5.90
C ARG A 356 -58.84 3.89 -5.08
N LYS A 357 -60.09 3.99 -5.55
CA LYS A 357 -61.32 4.00 -4.73
C LYS A 357 -62.56 4.08 -5.62
N GLY A 358 -63.39 3.04 -5.51
CA GLY A 358 -64.85 3.15 -5.62
C GLY A 358 -65.48 2.81 -6.98
N ARG A 359 -66.05 1.62 -7.09
CA ARG A 359 -67.52 1.52 -7.22
C ARG A 359 -68.03 0.12 -6.88
N VAL A 360 -68.91 0.13 -5.89
CA VAL A 360 -69.86 -0.91 -5.48
C VAL A 360 -70.86 -1.17 -6.61
N SER A 361 -71.33 -2.41 -6.79
CA SER A 361 -72.77 -2.80 -6.80
C SER A 361 -73.07 -4.11 -7.55
N ALA A 362 -73.71 -5.03 -6.80
CA ALA A 362 -74.93 -5.79 -7.14
C ALA A 362 -74.88 -7.03 -8.08
N CYS A 363 -75.07 -8.19 -7.42
CA CYS A 363 -76.20 -9.14 -7.58
C CYS A 363 -76.38 -10.03 -8.85
N ARG A 364 -76.44 -11.35 -8.54
CA ARG A 364 -77.39 -12.41 -9.02
C ARG A 364 -77.23 -12.85 -10.50
N VAL A 365 -77.26 -14.13 -10.90
CA VAL A 365 -78.16 -15.27 -10.63
C VAL A 365 -77.49 -16.60 -11.04
N LYS A 366 -77.78 -17.65 -10.27
CA LYS A 366 -77.89 -19.10 -10.53
C LYS A 366 -77.61 -19.64 -11.96
N ASN A 367 -76.88 -20.75 -12.03
CA ASN A 367 -77.46 -22.10 -12.07
C ASN A 367 -76.48 -23.14 -11.54
#